data_AF-A0A6N2ULP7-F1
#
_entry.id   AF-A0A6N2ULP7-F1
#
_cell.length_a   1.000
_cell.length_b   1.000
_cell.length_c   1.000
_cell.angle_alpha   90.00
_cell.angle_beta   90.00
_cell.angle_gamma   90.00
#
_symmetry.space_group_name_H-M   'P 1'
#
loop_
_entity.id
_entity.type
_entity.pdbx_description
1 polymer ?
#
loop_
_entity_poly.entity_id
_entity_poly.type
_entity_poly.pdbx_seq_one_letter_code
_entity_poly.pdbx_strand_id
1 'polypeptide(L)'
;MKKKTIFLLTILLMAIFVTSCSSDDDNEKTEFTSTLTVNGSAVKITNLEGKAIANSMFEFWVNDATSDFYIQGNIDYREELTTGKDVTKGCKMSIALVKLEEWYSSEKEYVSGTVTIEKWDLENFRVTLVFKDYKCKSGSKSIVLNGSVTFPTSINI
;
A
#
# COMPACT_ATOMS: atom_id res chain seq x y z
N MET A 1 -34.40 -47.55 -42.27
CA MET A 1 -33.87 -46.18 -42.56
C MET A 1 -34.12 -45.34 -41.30
N LYS A 2 -33.19 -44.64 -40.65
CA LYS A 2 -32.13 -43.76 -41.16
C LYS A 2 -30.90 -43.75 -40.23
N LYS A 3 -29.74 -43.88 -40.89
CA LYS A 3 -28.37 -43.35 -40.67
C LYS A 3 -27.83 -43.18 -39.24
N LYS A 4 -26.87 -44.06 -38.93
CA LYS A 4 -25.80 -43.89 -37.93
C LYS A 4 -24.85 -42.78 -38.41
N THR A 5 -24.47 -41.88 -37.51
CA THR A 5 -23.34 -40.96 -37.72
C THR A 5 -22.35 -41.20 -36.60
N ILE A 6 -21.29 -41.93 -36.93
CA ILE A 6 -20.09 -42.09 -36.09
C ILE A 6 -19.25 -40.85 -36.35
N PHE A 7 -18.96 -40.07 -35.32
CA PHE A 7 -17.94 -39.03 -35.38
C PHE A 7 -16.72 -39.55 -34.62
N LEU A 8 -15.77 -40.12 -35.38
CA LEU A 8 -14.41 -40.37 -34.92
C LEU A 8 -13.68 -39.03 -34.99
N LEU A 9 -13.16 -38.53 -33.86
CA LEU A 9 -12.10 -37.54 -33.89
C LEU A 9 -10.95 -38.03 -33.01
N THR A 10 -9.80 -38.08 -33.67
CA THR A 10 -8.58 -38.80 -33.35
C THR A 10 -7.89 -38.33 -32.08
N ILE A 11 -7.54 -39.31 -31.25
CA ILE A 11 -6.54 -39.21 -30.18
C ILE A 11 -5.19 -38.89 -30.82
N LEU A 12 -4.57 -37.78 -30.43
CA LEU A 12 -3.15 -37.54 -30.66
C LEU A 12 -2.47 -37.44 -29.29
N LEU A 13 -1.89 -38.56 -28.86
CA LEU A 13 -0.87 -38.59 -27.82
C LEU A 13 0.41 -37.97 -28.39
N MET A 14 0.90 -36.90 -27.76
CA MET A 14 2.31 -36.55 -27.80
C MET A 14 2.80 -36.45 -26.37
N ALA A 15 3.39 -37.54 -25.88
CA ALA A 15 4.26 -37.49 -24.72
C ALA A 15 5.59 -36.88 -25.17
N ILE A 16 5.93 -35.72 -24.62
CA ILE A 16 7.30 -35.22 -24.63
C ILE A 16 7.68 -35.07 -23.16
N PHE A 17 8.64 -35.87 -22.73
CA PHE A 17 9.31 -35.72 -21.46
C PHE A 17 10.05 -34.39 -21.44
N VAL A 18 9.72 -33.51 -20.50
CA VAL A 18 10.64 -32.49 -20.01
C VAL A 18 10.69 -32.61 -18.49
N THR A 19 11.76 -33.24 -18.00
CA THR A 19 12.32 -32.85 -16.71
C THR A 19 12.82 -31.42 -16.88
N SER A 20 12.05 -30.46 -16.38
CA SER A 20 12.52 -29.09 -16.21
C SER A 20 12.42 -28.78 -14.72
N CYS A 21 13.54 -28.88 -14.03
CA CYS A 21 13.79 -27.98 -12.91
C CYS A 21 13.87 -26.58 -13.55
N SER A 22 12.80 -25.80 -13.42
CA SER A 22 12.79 -24.42 -13.90
C SER A 22 12.29 -23.56 -12.77
N SER A 23 13.29 -22.94 -12.14
CA SER A 23 13.32 -21.59 -11.58
C SER A 23 12.09 -21.09 -10.84
N ASP A 24 12.31 -20.83 -9.54
CA ASP A 24 11.65 -19.79 -8.77
C ASP A 24 11.43 -18.54 -9.65
N ASP A 25 10.22 -18.38 -10.16
CA ASP A 25 9.76 -17.14 -10.78
C ASP A 25 8.31 -16.97 -10.36
N ASP A 26 8.14 -16.30 -9.22
CA ASP A 26 7.12 -15.28 -9.02
C ASP A 26 7.68 -14.30 -7.97
N ASN A 27 8.88 -13.78 -8.24
CA ASN A 27 9.18 -12.43 -7.76
C ASN A 27 8.33 -11.50 -8.63
N GLU A 28 7.02 -11.44 -8.35
CA GLU A 28 6.24 -10.26 -8.68
C GLU A 28 7.07 -9.09 -8.16
N LYS A 29 7.76 -8.39 -9.06
CA LYS A 29 8.25 -7.06 -8.75
C LYS A 29 7.01 -6.28 -8.37
N THR A 30 6.78 -6.17 -7.07
CA THR A 30 5.77 -5.31 -6.48
C THR A 30 6.18 -3.90 -6.84
N GLU A 31 5.84 -3.49 -8.06
CA GLU A 31 6.05 -2.14 -8.52
C GLU A 31 5.14 -1.27 -7.67
N PHE A 32 5.72 -0.68 -6.62
CA PHE A 32 5.00 0.14 -5.68
C PHE A 32 4.51 1.40 -6.41
N THR A 33 3.20 1.57 -6.54
CA THR A 33 2.65 2.80 -7.09
C THR A 33 2.61 3.87 -5.99
N SER A 34 3.54 4.81 -6.06
CA SER A 34 3.52 5.99 -5.20
C SER A 34 3.99 7.25 -5.92
N THR A 35 3.34 8.36 -5.58
CA THR A 35 3.76 9.71 -5.95
C THR A 35 4.09 10.54 -4.71
N LEU A 36 4.40 9.88 -3.58
CA LEU A 36 4.61 10.53 -2.30
C LEU A 36 5.80 11.48 -2.38
N THR A 37 5.58 12.70 -1.90
CA THR A 37 6.61 13.70 -1.74
C THR A 37 6.67 14.20 -0.31
N VAL A 38 7.86 14.54 0.15
CA VAL A 38 8.14 15.19 1.42
C VAL A 38 8.77 16.54 1.12
N ASN A 39 8.11 17.63 1.55
CA ASN A 39 8.51 18.99 1.21
C ASN A 39 8.74 19.19 -0.30
N GLY A 40 7.91 18.54 -1.13
CA GLY A 40 7.99 18.59 -2.60
C GLY A 40 9.06 17.69 -3.23
N SER A 41 9.90 17.00 -2.45
CA SER A 41 10.88 16.04 -2.96
C SER A 41 10.29 14.62 -2.98
N ALA A 42 10.44 13.90 -4.09
CA ALA A 42 9.95 12.53 -4.22
C ALA A 42 10.64 11.58 -3.22
N VAL A 43 9.86 10.70 -2.61
CA VAL A 43 10.36 9.63 -1.72
C VAL A 43 10.63 8.38 -2.56
N LYS A 44 11.79 7.76 -2.37
CA LYS A 44 12.15 6.54 -3.10
C LYS A 44 11.74 5.30 -2.30
N ILE A 45 10.47 4.91 -2.41
CA ILE A 45 9.93 3.80 -1.62
C ILE A 45 10.62 2.48 -2.00
N THR A 46 11.17 1.80 -1.00
CA THR A 46 11.79 0.47 -1.16
C THR A 46 10.96 -0.66 -0.57
N ASN A 47 10.13 -0.35 0.43
CA ASN A 47 9.19 -1.27 1.03
C ASN A 47 7.96 -0.51 1.53
N LEU A 48 6.80 -1.15 1.41
CA LEU A 48 5.50 -0.60 1.73
C LEU A 48 4.61 -1.70 2.30
N GLU A 49 4.10 -1.50 3.51
CA GLU A 49 3.29 -2.50 4.20
C GLU A 49 2.04 -1.85 4.77
N GLY A 50 0.89 -2.50 4.58
CA GLY A 50 -0.39 -2.12 5.16
C GLY A 50 -1.04 -3.30 5.90
N LYS A 51 -1.70 -3.01 7.01
CA LYS A 51 -2.39 -4.01 7.82
C LYS A 51 -3.73 -3.45 8.31
N ALA A 52 -4.82 -4.02 7.82
CA ALA A 52 -6.14 -3.76 8.33
C ALA A 52 -6.42 -4.69 9.53
N ILE A 53 -6.56 -4.12 10.73
CA ILE A 53 -6.94 -4.85 11.93
C ILE A 53 -8.45 -4.71 12.11
N ALA A 54 -9.16 -5.84 12.08
CA ALA A 54 -10.61 -5.87 12.16
C ALA A 54 -11.11 -5.10 13.41
N ASN A 55 -12.08 -4.20 13.20
CA ASN A 55 -12.72 -3.40 14.25
C ASN A 55 -11.76 -2.53 15.09
N SER A 56 -10.56 -2.20 14.58
CA SER A 56 -9.55 -1.46 15.35
C SER A 56 -8.90 -0.32 14.59
N MET A 57 -7.94 -0.61 13.71
CA MET A 57 -7.19 0.42 12.96
C MET A 57 -6.59 -0.16 11.68
N PHE A 58 -6.25 0.72 10.74
CA PHE A 58 -5.34 0.41 9.64
C PHE A 58 -3.95 0.92 9.98
N GLU A 59 -2.99 0.01 10.15
CA GLU A 59 -1.57 0.33 10.34
C GLU A 59 -0.84 0.30 9.00
N PHE A 60 0.11 1.21 8.81
CA PHE A 60 0.92 1.21 7.62
C PHE A 60 2.33 1.72 7.85
N TRP A 61 3.24 1.26 6.99
CA TRP A 61 4.65 1.59 7.01
C TRP A 61 5.12 1.96 5.61
N VAL A 62 5.86 3.07 5.53
CA VAL A 62 6.59 3.46 4.31
C VAL A 62 8.06 3.44 4.66
N ASN A 63 8.80 2.53 4.05
CA ASN A 63 10.21 2.30 4.30
C ASN A 63 11.02 2.65 3.05
N ASP A 64 11.87 3.67 3.16
CA ASP A 64 12.97 3.88 2.23
C ASP A 64 14.29 3.56 2.93
N ALA A 65 14.70 2.29 2.83
CA ALA A 65 15.95 1.81 3.42
C ALA A 65 17.19 2.46 2.79
N THR A 66 17.05 3.22 1.69
CA THR A 66 18.16 3.87 1.00
C THR A 66 18.28 5.37 1.29
N SER A 67 17.18 6.05 1.63
CA SER A 67 17.17 7.50 1.91
C SER A 67 17.01 7.87 3.37
N ASP A 68 17.00 6.90 4.29
CA ASP A 68 16.87 7.15 5.72
C ASP A 68 15.53 7.81 6.09
N PHE A 69 14.48 7.51 5.32
CA PHE A 69 13.13 7.99 5.51
C PHE A 69 12.20 6.86 5.94
N TYR A 70 11.50 7.07 7.04
CA TYR A 70 10.54 6.12 7.60
C TYR A 70 9.23 6.80 7.95
N ILE A 71 8.11 6.22 7.54
CA ILE A 71 6.79 6.56 8.05
C ILE A 71 6.21 5.35 8.77
N GLN A 72 5.66 5.59 9.95
CA GLN A 72 4.70 4.70 10.57
C GLN A 72 3.40 5.46 10.81
N GLY A 73 2.30 4.92 10.30
CA GLY A 73 0.99 5.52 10.42
C GLY A 73 -0.06 4.56 10.94
N ASN A 74 -1.08 5.10 11.60
CA ASN A 74 -2.32 4.41 11.94
C ASN A 74 -3.51 5.29 11.58
N ILE A 75 -4.57 4.67 11.06
CA ILE A 75 -5.87 5.29 10.85
C ILE A 75 -6.88 4.54 11.71
N ASP A 76 -7.56 5.26 12.60
CA ASP A 76 -8.59 4.70 13.46
C ASP A 76 -9.77 4.12 12.63
N TYR A 77 -10.05 2.82 12.80
CA TYR A 77 -11.06 2.04 12.07
C TYR A 77 -12.37 1.91 12.88
N ARG A 78 -12.49 2.57 14.05
CA ARG A 78 -13.76 2.57 14.81
C ARG A 78 -14.93 3.20 14.04
N GLU A 79 -14.62 3.96 13.00
CA GLU A 79 -15.58 4.36 11.98
C GLU A 79 -15.26 3.62 10.67
N GLU A 80 -16.30 3.13 9.98
CA GLU A 80 -16.18 2.36 8.73
C GLU A 80 -15.25 3.06 7.71
N LEU A 81 -14.14 2.42 7.32
CA LEU A 81 -13.24 2.94 6.29
C LEU A 81 -13.73 2.53 4.92
N THR A 82 -13.97 3.52 4.06
CA THR A 82 -14.49 3.33 2.71
C THR A 82 -13.77 4.23 1.72
N THR A 83 -13.86 3.89 0.44
CA THR A 83 -13.40 4.72 -0.66
C THR A 83 -14.02 6.12 -0.59
N GLY A 84 -13.18 7.15 -0.75
CA GLY A 84 -13.53 8.56 -0.69
C GLY A 84 -13.53 9.16 0.72
N LYS A 85 -13.33 8.35 1.77
CA LYS A 85 -13.40 8.84 3.15
C LYS A 85 -12.23 9.76 3.49
N ASP A 86 -12.55 10.90 4.09
CA ASP A 86 -11.56 11.73 4.78
C ASP A 86 -11.22 11.11 6.14
N VAL A 87 -9.95 10.78 6.33
CA VAL A 87 -9.42 10.14 7.53
C VAL A 87 -8.46 11.04 8.30
N THR A 88 -8.37 12.32 7.94
CA THR A 88 -7.41 13.29 8.46
C THR A 88 -7.37 13.33 9.99
N LYS A 89 -8.53 13.35 10.65
CA LYS A 89 -8.63 13.37 12.12
C LYS A 89 -8.27 12.04 12.79
N GLY A 90 -8.51 10.94 12.10
CA GLY A 90 -8.21 9.59 12.58
C GLY A 90 -6.79 9.12 12.26
N CYS A 91 -6.13 9.77 11.31
CA CYS A 91 -4.78 9.46 10.87
C CYS A 91 -3.74 10.05 11.82
N LYS A 92 -2.90 9.19 12.38
CA LYS A 92 -1.75 9.55 13.19
C LYS A 92 -0.50 8.98 12.56
N MET A 93 0.54 9.81 12.45
CA MET A 93 1.78 9.45 11.78
C MET A 93 2.99 9.86 12.61
N SER A 94 4.02 9.05 12.53
CA SER A 94 5.38 9.35 12.96
C SER A 94 6.31 9.20 11.75
N ILE A 95 7.19 10.17 11.56
CA ILE A 95 8.11 10.23 10.44
C ILE A 95 9.51 10.43 10.98
N ALA A 96 10.46 9.61 10.54
CA ALA A 96 11.87 9.74 10.89
C ALA A 96 12.70 10.06 9.63
N LEU A 97 13.55 11.07 9.75
CA LEU A 97 14.64 11.37 8.83
C LEU A 97 15.94 10.94 9.52
N VAL A 98 16.28 9.66 9.44
CA VAL A 98 17.28 9.01 10.30
C VAL A 98 18.67 9.64 10.12
N LYS A 99 19.09 9.94 8.88
CA LYS A 99 20.36 10.62 8.59
C LYS A 99 20.47 12.01 9.20
N LEU A 100 19.35 12.69 9.40
CA LEU A 100 19.29 14.03 9.96
C LEU A 100 19.03 14.02 11.47
N GLU A 101 18.79 12.83 12.06
CA GLU A 101 18.37 12.67 13.45
C GLU A 101 17.13 13.53 13.77
N GLU A 102 16.14 13.53 12.87
CA GLU A 102 14.90 14.29 13.04
C GLU A 102 13.67 13.37 13.08
N TRP A 103 12.78 13.64 14.03
CA TRP A 103 11.51 12.95 14.19
C TRP A 103 10.35 13.93 14.18
N TYR A 104 9.35 13.63 13.36
CA TYR A 104 8.15 14.43 13.17
C TYR A 104 6.91 13.59 13.49
N SER A 105 5.84 14.23 13.94
CA SER A 105 4.56 13.56 14.16
C SER A 105 3.37 14.43 13.74
N SER A 106 2.26 13.77 13.42
CA SER A 106 0.97 14.43 13.26
C SER A 106 0.51 15.02 14.60
N GLU A 107 0.11 16.29 14.63
CA GLU A 107 -0.41 16.91 15.85
C GLU A 107 -1.84 16.42 16.13
N LYS A 108 -2.08 15.94 17.36
CA LYS A 108 -3.41 15.47 17.79
C LYS A 108 -4.47 16.58 17.80
N GLU A 109 -4.06 17.81 18.10
CA GLU A 109 -4.98 18.94 18.34
C GLU A 109 -5.11 19.88 17.14
N TYR A 110 -4.14 19.86 16.22
CA TYR A 110 -4.04 20.78 15.08
C TYR A 110 -3.59 20.06 13.81
N VAL A 111 -4.46 19.19 13.30
CA VAL A 111 -4.20 18.52 12.01
C VAL A 111 -4.35 19.55 10.87
N SER A 112 -3.35 19.60 9.98
CA SER A 112 -3.31 20.49 8.82
C SER A 112 -3.10 19.67 7.54
N GLY A 113 -3.77 20.08 6.47
CA GLY A 113 -3.87 19.30 5.23
C GLY A 113 -4.96 18.25 5.30
N THR A 114 -4.91 17.28 4.38
CA THR A 114 -5.86 16.18 4.32
C THR A 114 -5.20 14.84 4.04
N VAL A 115 -5.75 13.78 4.61
CA VAL A 115 -5.51 12.39 4.21
C VAL A 115 -6.85 11.78 3.84
N THR A 116 -6.97 11.28 2.62
CA THR A 116 -8.18 10.60 2.13
C THR A 116 -7.85 9.19 1.70
N ILE A 117 -8.83 8.30 1.85
CA ILE A 117 -8.78 6.98 1.23
C ILE A 117 -9.29 7.15 -0.20
N GLU A 118 -8.40 7.12 -1.18
CA GLU A 118 -8.82 7.15 -2.59
C GLU A 118 -9.45 5.82 -2.99
N LYS A 119 -8.92 4.70 -2.47
CA LYS A 119 -9.47 3.36 -2.73
C LYS A 119 -9.29 2.45 -1.52
N TRP A 120 -10.38 1.85 -1.06
CA TRP A 120 -10.40 0.80 -0.04
C TRP A 120 -10.78 -0.53 -0.69
N ASP A 121 -9.79 -1.32 -1.10
CA ASP A 121 -9.98 -2.53 -1.92
C ASP A 121 -9.44 -3.77 -1.19
N LEU A 122 -10.17 -4.20 -0.16
CA LEU A 122 -9.79 -5.37 0.63
C LEU A 122 -9.98 -6.69 -0.12
N GLU A 123 -10.80 -6.72 -1.18
CA GLU A 123 -10.94 -7.89 -2.06
C GLU A 123 -9.64 -8.19 -2.79
N ASN A 124 -8.94 -7.13 -3.24
CA ASN A 124 -7.65 -7.24 -3.91
C ASN A 124 -6.46 -6.90 -2.98
N PHE A 125 -6.69 -6.86 -1.67
CA PHE A 125 -5.65 -6.62 -0.66
C PHE A 125 -4.86 -5.33 -0.92
N ARG A 126 -5.56 -4.25 -1.29
CA ARG A 126 -4.94 -2.96 -1.64
C ARG A 126 -5.70 -1.77 -1.05
N VAL A 127 -4.95 -0.81 -0.52
CA VAL A 127 -5.50 0.46 -0.03
C VAL A 127 -4.69 1.60 -0.61
N THR A 128 -5.35 2.63 -1.14
CA THR A 128 -4.69 3.84 -1.64
C THR A 128 -5.02 5.02 -0.75
N LEU A 129 -3.98 5.62 -0.16
CA LEU A 129 -4.07 6.86 0.59
C LEU A 129 -3.57 8.03 -0.26
N VAL A 130 -4.24 9.18 -0.16
CA VAL A 130 -3.83 10.43 -0.79
C VAL A 130 -3.61 11.48 0.28
N PHE A 131 -2.43 12.08 0.24
CA PHE A 131 -1.99 13.17 1.11
C PHE A 131 -2.05 14.48 0.33
N LYS A 132 -2.61 15.52 0.94
CA LYS A 132 -2.57 16.88 0.40
C LYS A 132 -2.22 17.85 1.51
N ASP A 133 -1.07 18.48 1.36
CA ASP A 133 -0.49 19.43 2.31
C ASP A 133 -0.49 18.91 3.76
N TYR A 134 -0.39 17.59 3.94
CA TYR A 134 -0.52 16.96 5.25
C TYR A 134 0.73 17.22 6.08
N LYS A 135 0.57 17.91 7.20
CA LYS A 135 1.70 18.46 7.95
C LYS A 135 2.02 17.64 9.20
N CYS A 136 3.29 17.29 9.36
CA CYS A 136 3.85 16.73 10.59
C CYS A 136 4.87 17.69 11.19
N LYS A 137 4.98 17.75 12.52
CA LYS A 137 5.83 18.73 13.22
C LYS A 137 6.84 18.09 14.17
N SER A 138 7.88 18.87 14.44
CA SER A 138 8.90 18.62 15.46
C SER A 138 9.27 19.95 16.10
N GLY A 139 8.62 20.29 17.21
CA GLY A 139 8.69 21.65 17.78
C GLY A 139 8.24 22.71 16.77
N SER A 140 9.13 23.65 16.44
CA SER A 140 8.87 24.69 15.44
C SER A 140 9.07 24.26 13.98
N LYS A 141 9.69 23.09 13.76
CA LYS A 141 9.91 22.55 12.41
C LYS A 141 8.67 21.81 11.92
N SER A 142 8.52 21.74 10.60
CA SER A 142 7.47 20.94 9.97
C SER A 142 7.93 20.32 8.66
N ILE A 143 7.34 19.17 8.34
CA ILE A 143 7.37 18.57 7.01
C ILE A 143 5.96 18.47 6.46
N VAL A 144 5.85 18.52 5.13
CA VAL A 144 4.59 18.47 4.40
C VAL A 144 4.61 17.29 3.45
N LEU A 145 3.61 16.43 3.58
CA LEU A 145 3.38 15.27 2.72
C LEU A 145 2.34 15.60 1.64
N ASN A 146 2.64 15.18 0.41
CA ASN A 146 1.76 15.32 -0.74
C ASN A 146 1.84 14.06 -1.63
N GLY A 147 0.79 13.79 -2.41
CA GLY A 147 0.75 12.68 -3.36
C GLY A 147 0.05 11.44 -2.81
N SER A 148 0.26 10.29 -3.43
CA SER A 148 -0.44 9.05 -3.07
C SER A 148 0.50 7.87 -2.81
N VAL A 149 -0.04 6.90 -2.08
CA VAL A 149 0.63 5.64 -1.78
C VAL A 149 -0.40 4.52 -1.83
N THR A 150 -0.13 3.47 -2.63
CA THR A 150 -0.99 2.27 -2.71
C THR A 150 -0.33 1.11 -1.96
N PHE A 151 -0.88 0.80 -0.79
CA PHE A 151 -0.41 -0.23 0.13
C PHE A 151 -0.92 -1.61 -0.26
N PRO A 152 -0.03 -2.60 -0.49
CA PRO A 152 -0.45 -3.99 -0.32
C PRO A 152 -0.87 -4.18 1.15
N THR A 153 -2.01 -4.83 1.36
CA THR A 153 -2.69 -4.87 2.65
C THR A 153 -3.01 -6.30 3.06
N SER A 154 -2.81 -6.62 4.33
CA SER A 154 -3.33 -7.85 4.94
C SER A 154 -4.54 -7.55 5.84
N ILE A 155 -5.39 -8.55 6.05
CA ILE A 155 -6.49 -8.48 7.03
C ILE A 155 -6.11 -9.35 8.21
N ASN A 156 -6.10 -8.76 9.41
CA ASN A 156 -5.90 -9.48 10.66
C ASN A 156 -7.23 -9.48 11.43
N ILE A 157 -7.79 -10.68 11.61
CA ILE A 157 -9.10 -10.92 12.24
C ILE A 157 -8.89 -11.23 13.73
#